data_AF-A0ABD0MZV7-F1
#
_entry.id   AF-A0ABD0MZV7-F1
#
_cell.length_a   1.000
_cell.length_b   1.000
_cell.length_c   1.000
_cell.angle_alpha   90.00
_cell.angle_beta   90.00
_cell.angle_gamma   90.00
#
_symmetry.space_group_name_H-M   'P 1'
#
loop_
_entity.id
_entity.type
_entity.pdbx_description
1 polymer ?
#
loop_
_entity_poly.entity_id
_entity_poly.type
_entity_poly.pdbx_seq_one_letter_code
_entity_poly.pdbx_strand_id
1 'polypeptide(L)' 'GMYGISDEVYLSLPCVLNSAGVGSVINMTLTSDEVSQLKKSADMLWHIQKDLKDL' A
#
# COMPACT_ATOMS: atom_id res chain seq x y z
N GLY A 1 1.40 2.25 10.08
CA GLY A 1 1.26 1.79 8.69
C GLY A 1 0.01 0.95 8.54
N MET A 2 -0.73 1.11 7.44
CA MET A 2 -1.90 0.27 7.12
C MET A 2 -1.43 -1.17 6.83
N TYR A 3 -2.17 -2.19 7.29
CA TYR A 3 -1.88 -3.62 7.06
C TYR A 3 -0.46 -4.08 7.50
N GLY A 4 0.17 -3.38 8.44
CA GLY A 4 1.52 -3.72 8.93
C GLY A 4 2.63 -3.41 7.93
N ILE A 5 2.38 -2.51 6.98
CA ILE A 5 3.35 -1.95 6.05
C ILE A 5 3.83 -0.62 6.65
N SER A 6 5.09 -0.57 7.09
CA SER A 6 5.68 0.63 7.72
C SER A 6 6.46 1.48 6.72
N ASP A 7 6.80 0.93 5.56
CA ASP A 7 7.57 1.59 4.52
C ASP A 7 6.71 2.58 3.72
N GLU A 8 7.33 3.64 3.20
CA GLU A 8 6.69 4.65 2.34
C GLU A 8 6.48 4.09 0.93
N VAL A 9 5.56 3.13 0.80
CA VAL A 9 5.21 2.51 -0.47
C VAL A 9 3.88 3.03 -1.01
N TYR A 10 3.87 3.41 -2.29
CA TYR A 10 2.63 3.67 -3.01
C TYR A 10 2.02 2.34 -3.48
N LEU A 11 0.90 1.95 -2.88
CA LEU A 11 0.11 0.75 -3.22
C LEU A 11 -1.29 1.17 -3.66
N SER A 12 -1.82 0.49 -4.67
CA SER A 12 -3.21 0.66 -5.07
C SER A 12 -4.13 -0.01 -4.05
N LEU A 13 -4.73 0.80 -3.18
CA LEU A 13 -5.76 0.37 -2.25
C LEU A 13 -7.12 0.94 -2.65
N PRO A 14 -8.22 0.23 -2.40
CA PRO A 14 -9.54 0.79 -2.59
C PRO A 14 -9.70 2.01 -1.67
N CYS A 15 -9.96 3.16 -2.28
CA CYS A 15 -10.11 4.42 -1.58
C CYS A 15 -11.45 5.07 -1.92
N VAL A 16 -12.02 5.76 -0.92
CA VAL A 16 -13.21 6.58 -1.10
C VAL A 16 -12.73 7.97 -1.51
N LEU A 17 -13.19 8.42 -2.68
CA LEU A 17 -12.94 9.76 -3.17
C LEU A 17 -14.04 10.71 -2.69
N ASN A 18 -13.65 11.91 -2.28
CA ASN A 18 -14.55 13.01 -1.97
C ASN A 18 -14.16 14.25 -2.81
N SER A 19 -14.91 15.34 -2.67
CA SER A 19 -14.64 16.60 -3.40
C SER A 19 -13.25 17.21 -3.13
N ALA A 20 -12.54 16.75 -2.10
CA ALA A 20 -11.20 17.21 -1.73
C ALA A 20 -10.09 16.20 -2.06
N GLY A 21 -10.41 15.09 -2.75
CA GLY A 21 -9.45 14.05 -3.13
C GLY A 21 -9.72 12.71 -2.43
N VAL A 22 -8.67 12.06 -1.91
CA VAL A 22 -8.80 10.78 -1.20
C VAL A 22 -9.35 11.03 0.21
N GLY A 23 -10.62 10.71 0.42
CA GLY A 23 -11.33 10.92 1.69
C GLY A 23 -11.03 9.86 2.74
N SER A 24 -10.88 8.60 2.34
CA SER A 24 -10.42 7.52 3.23
C SER A 24 -9.93 6.32 2.43
N VAL A 25 -8.94 5.62 2.96
CA VAL A 25 -8.61 4.26 2.49
C VAL A 25 -9.60 3.30 3.14
N ILE A 26 -10.15 2.36 2.36
CA ILE A 26 -11.07 1.36 2.89
C ILE A 26 -10.26 0.33 3.67
N ASN A 27 -10.58 0.17 4.96
CA ASN A 27 -9.99 -0.85 5.81
C ASN A 27 -10.71 -2.18 5.56
N MET A 28 -10.33 -2.87 4.49
CA MET A 28 -10.86 -4.16 4.10
C MET A 28 -10.37 -5.24 5.07
N THR A 29 -11.26 -6.14 5.47
CA THR A 29 -10.89 -7.31 6.28
C THR A 29 -10.21 -8.32 5.39
N LEU A 30 -8.88 -8.19 5.23
CA LEU A 30 -8.07 -9.15 4.49
C LEU A 30 -7.77 -10.35 5.38
N THR A 31 -7.79 -11.54 4.77
CA THR A 31 -7.31 -12.78 5.40
C THR A 31 -5.79 -12.73 5.58
N SER A 32 -5.25 -13.54 6.48
CA SER A 32 -3.79 -13.60 6.73
C SER A 32 -2.99 -13.88 5.46
N ASP A 33 -3.52 -14.71 4.56
CA ASP A 33 -2.92 -15.01 3.25
C ASP A 33 -2.91 -13.79 2.31
N GLU A 34 -4.02 -13.05 2.23
CA GLU A 34 -4.11 -11.83 1.42
C GLU A 34 -3.21 -10.72 1.96
N VAL A 35 -3.11 -10.58 3.29
CA VAL A 35 -2.15 -9.66 3.93
C VAL A 35 -0.71 -10.04 3.59
N SER A 36 -0.38 -11.34 3.60
CA SER A 36 0.95 -11.83 3.22
C SER A 36 1.28 -11.50 1.76
N GLN A 37 0.32 -11.70 0.86
CA GLN A 37 0.48 -11.34 -0.55
C GLN A 37 0.60 -9.83 -0.74
N LEU A 38 -0.21 -9.04 -0.05
CA LEU A 38 -0.15 -7.58 -0.10
C LEU A 38 1.21 -7.07 0.39
N LYS A 39 1.73 -7.62 1.48
CA LYS A 39 3.09 -7.31 1.96
C LYS A 39 4.15 -7.68 0.93
N LYS A 40 4.05 -8.85 0.29
CA LYS A 40 5.00 -9.25 -0.75
C LYS A 40 5.00 -8.30 -1.94
N SER A 41 3.83 -7.83 -2.36
CA SER A 41 3.71 -6.78 -3.38
C SER A 41 4.28 -5.44 -2.91
N ALA A 42 4.05 -5.07 -1.65
CA ALA A 42 4.61 -3.88 -1.03
C ALA A 42 6.15 -3.89 -1.03
N ASP A 43 6.77 -4.99 -0.60
CA ASP A 43 8.21 -5.16 -0.54
C ASP A 43 8.85 -5.06 -1.95
N MET A 44 8.23 -5.68 -2.96
CA MET A 44 8.70 -5.59 -4.34
C MET A 44 8.62 -4.15 -4.87
N LEU A 45 7.50 -3.47 -4.63
CA LEU A 45 7.32 -2.07 -5.04
C LEU A 45 8.26 -1.13 -4.30
N TRP A 46 8.55 -1.38 -3.03
CA TRP A 46 9.54 -0.63 -2.27
C TRP A 46 10.93 -0.78 -2.88
N HIS A 47 11.33 -2.01 -3.22
CA HIS A 47 12.63 -2.28 -3.81
C HIS A 47 12.81 -1.51 -5.11
N ILE A 48 11.82 -1.57 -6.00
CA ILE A 48 11.83 -0.82 -7.27
C ILE A 48 11.85 0.69 -7.03
N GLN A 49 11.04 1.20 -6.09
CA GLN A 49 10.99 2.64 -5.79
C GLN A 49 12.28 3.15 -5.16
N LYS A 50 12.95 2.34 -4.33
CA LYS A 50 14.25 2.67 -3.75
C LYS A 50 15.31 2.79 -4.84
N ASP A 51 15.40 1.81 -5.74
CA ASP A 51 16.30 1.85 -6.90
C ASP A 51 16.09 3.09 -7.78
N LEU A 52 14.83 3.54 -7.94
CA LEU A 52 14.50 4.76 -8.70
C LEU A 52 14.81 6.07 -7.95
N LYS A 53 14.78 6.08 -6.62
CA LYS A 53 15.00 7.27 -5.79
C LYS A 53 16.48 7.60 -5.61
N ASP A 54 17.35 6.62 -5.86
CA ASP A 54 18.82 6.76 -5.86
C ASP A 54 19.39 7.22 -7.23
N LEU A 55 18.54 7.51 -8.23
CA LEU A 55 18.91 8.06 -9.54
C LEU A 55 18.68 9.59 -9.60
#